data_AF-A0AAD9BST7-F1
#
_entry.id   AF-A0AAD9BST7-F1
#
_cell.length_a   1.000
_cell.length_b   1.000
_cell.length_c   1.000
_cell.angle_alpha   90.00
_cell.angle_beta   90.00
_cell.angle_gamma   90.00
#
_symmetry.space_group_name_H-M   'P 1'
#
loop_
_entity.id
_entity.type
_entity.pdbx_description
1 polymer ?
#
loop_
_entity_poly.entity_id
_entity_poly.type
_entity_poly.pdbx_seq_one_letter_code
_entity_poly.pdbx_strand_id
1 'polypeptide(L)'
;MYPIKEVPVEAEALTDWLYQRFVEKEELLNHFYAKGSFPPQDGQKEVASRPMILDPMWLCVVQSIAFASGYAWYSVLQYLYCCLF
;
A
#
# COMPACT_ATOMS: atom_id res chain seq x y z
N MET A 1 7.32 11.13 -4.84
CA MET A 1 8.26 11.88 -3.98
C MET A 1 9.43 12.28 -4.86
N TYR A 2 9.75 13.56 -4.99
CA TYR A 2 10.81 14.01 -5.91
C TYR A 2 12.19 13.75 -5.29
N PRO A 3 13.13 13.14 -6.03
CA PRO A 3 14.47 12.90 -5.52
C PRO A 3 15.22 14.22 -5.36
N ILE A 4 15.92 14.38 -4.23
CA ILE A 4 16.67 15.60 -3.85
C ILE A 4 17.73 15.98 -4.92
N LYS A 5 18.12 15.03 -5.79
CA LYS A 5 19.06 15.23 -6.90
C LYS A 5 18.53 16.12 -8.02
N GLU A 6 17.22 16.33 -8.10
CA GLU A 6 16.58 17.15 -9.16
C GLU A 6 16.41 18.61 -8.78
N VAL A 7 16.87 19.03 -7.58
CA VAL A 7 16.76 20.39 -7.09
C VAL A 7 17.99 21.20 -7.53
N PRO A 8 17.84 22.27 -8.33
CA PRO A 8 18.93 23.15 -8.70
C PRO A 8 19.47 23.88 -7.46
N VAL A 9 20.80 23.98 -7.34
CA VAL A 9 21.47 24.69 -6.23
C VAL A 9 21.66 26.18 -6.54
N GLU A 10 21.64 26.55 -7.83
CA GLU A 10 21.78 27.93 -8.31
C GLU A 10 20.50 28.74 -8.07
N ALA A 11 20.63 30.00 -7.62
CA ALA A 11 19.49 30.80 -7.17
C ALA A 11 18.46 31.08 -8.28
N GLU A 12 18.93 31.42 -9.49
CA GLU A 12 18.04 31.71 -10.64
C GLU A 12 17.36 30.43 -11.18
N ALA A 13 18.12 29.34 -11.29
CA ALA A 13 17.57 28.06 -11.73
C ALA A 13 16.59 27.48 -10.68
N LEU A 14 16.80 27.74 -9.39
CA LEU A 14 15.89 27.37 -8.32
C LEU A 14 14.59 28.15 -8.41
N THR A 15 14.63 29.46 -8.68
CA THR A 15 13.41 30.26 -8.83
C THR A 15 12.56 29.80 -10.01
N ASP A 16 13.18 29.52 -11.15
CA ASP A 16 12.47 29.02 -12.34
C ASP A 16 11.86 27.63 -12.08
N TRP A 17 12.62 26.77 -11.42
CA TRP A 17 12.18 25.42 -11.04
C TRP A 17 11.02 25.42 -10.03
N LEU A 18 11.02 26.38 -9.09
CA LEU A 18 9.92 26.60 -8.15
C LEU A 18 8.70 27.18 -8.86
N TYR A 19 8.90 28.12 -9.78
CA TYR A 19 7.81 28.74 -10.53
C TYR A 19 7.09 27.71 -11.41
N GLN A 20 7.85 26.87 -12.11
CA GLN A 20 7.28 25.78 -12.91
C GLN A 20 6.43 24.83 -12.05
N ARG A 21 6.92 24.43 -10.88
CA ARG A 21 6.17 23.57 -9.94
C ARG A 21 4.93 24.22 -9.36
N PHE A 22 4.97 25.53 -9.19
CA PHE A 22 3.82 26.28 -8.70
C PHE A 22 2.70 26.28 -9.74
N VAL A 23 3.04 26.52 -11.01
CA VAL A 23 2.08 26.48 -12.13
C VAL A 23 1.47 25.09 -12.28
N GLU A 24 2.29 24.03 -12.23
CA GLU A 24 1.81 22.64 -12.27
C GLU A 24 0.81 22.34 -11.13
N LYS A 25 1.07 22.84 -9.92
CA LYS A 25 0.16 22.70 -8.77
C LYS A 25 -1.16 23.45 -9.00
N GLU A 26 -1.10 24.69 -9.49
CA GLU A 26 -2.32 25.48 -9.74
C GLU A 26 -3.20 24.85 -10.82
N GLU A 27 -2.61 24.30 -11.87
CA GLU A 27 -3.34 23.57 -12.91
C GLU A 27 -4.05 22.32 -12.35
N LEU A 28 -3.35 21.53 -11.52
CA LEU A 28 -3.94 20.37 -10.83
C LEU A 28 -5.09 20.76 -9.89
N LEU A 29 -4.96 21.89 -9.18
CA LEU A 29 -6.02 22.42 -8.32
C LEU A 29 -7.21 22.92 -9.14
N ASN A 30 -6.98 23.61 -10.25
CA ASN A 30 -8.05 24.03 -11.15
C ASN A 30 -8.83 22.83 -11.70
N HIS A 31 -8.14 21.75 -12.07
CA HIS A 31 -8.78 20.50 -12.48
C HIS A 31 -9.59 19.88 -11.33
N PHE A 32 -9.05 19.88 -10.11
CA PHE A 32 -9.76 19.38 -8.93
C PHE A 32 -11.03 20.19 -8.63
N TYR A 33 -10.96 21.52 -8.68
CA TYR A 33 -12.13 22.37 -8.47
C TYR A 33 -13.18 22.20 -9.58
N ALA A 34 -12.76 21.93 -10.82
CA ALA A 34 -13.68 21.72 -11.94
C ALA A 34 -14.32 20.32 -11.96
N LYS A 35 -13.55 19.26 -11.71
CA LYS A 35 -14.01 17.86 -11.86
C LYS A 35 -14.25 17.12 -10.54
N GLY A 36 -13.84 17.69 -9.41
CA GLY A 36 -13.94 17.07 -8.09
C GLY A 36 -12.94 15.95 -7.83
N SER A 37 -12.00 15.70 -8.74
CA SER A 37 -10.97 14.67 -8.62
C SER A 37 -9.65 15.09 -9.26
N PHE A 38 -8.55 14.59 -8.71
CA PHE A 38 -7.23 14.78 -9.29
C PHE A 38 -7.06 13.87 -10.51
N PRO A 39 -6.43 14.35 -11.59
CA PRO A 39 -6.14 13.50 -12.74
C PRO A 39 -5.17 12.37 -12.33
N PRO A 40 -5.35 11.14 -12.83
CA PRO A 40 -4.39 10.06 -12.62
C PRO A 40 -3.03 10.47 -13.21
N GLN A 41 -1.94 10.34 -12.45
CA GLN A 41 -0.60 10.73 -12.91
C GLN A 41 -0.17 9.84 -14.07
N ASP A 42 0.27 10.45 -15.18
CA ASP A 42 0.77 9.73 -16.37
C ASP A 42 1.94 8.81 -15.97
N GLY A 43 1.66 7.50 -15.91
CA GLY A 43 2.64 6.47 -15.54
C GLY A 43 2.38 5.79 -14.20
N GLN A 44 1.54 6.35 -13.33
CA GLN A 44 0.88 5.55 -12.29
C GLN A 44 -0.32 4.86 -12.93
N LYS A 45 -0.09 3.68 -13.52
CA LYS A 45 -1.10 2.61 -13.45
C LYS A 45 -1.52 2.64 -12.00
N GLU A 46 -2.80 2.96 -11.76
CA GLU A 46 -3.39 3.17 -10.45
C GLU A 46 -2.53 2.47 -9.42
N VAL A 47 -1.89 3.22 -8.53
CA VAL A 47 -1.51 2.60 -7.27
C VAL A 47 -2.85 2.14 -6.75
N ALA A 48 -3.19 0.90 -7.11
CA ALA A 48 -4.30 0.18 -6.59
C ALA A 48 -3.93 0.22 -5.13
N SER A 49 -4.51 1.19 -4.42
CA SER A 49 -5.04 1.01 -3.08
C SER A 49 -5.47 -0.43 -3.10
N ARG A 50 -4.54 -1.31 -2.70
CA ARG A 50 -4.64 -2.73 -2.95
C ARG A 50 -5.85 -3.03 -2.11
N PRO A 51 -7.03 -3.21 -2.72
CA PRO A 51 -8.23 -3.09 -1.95
C PRO A 51 -8.05 -4.22 -0.96
N MET A 52 -8.01 -3.87 0.33
CA MET A 52 -7.81 -4.84 1.39
C MET A 52 -9.15 -5.54 1.51
N ILE A 53 -9.54 -6.23 0.43
CA ILE A 53 -10.67 -7.12 0.32
C ILE A 53 -10.19 -8.33 1.07
N LEU A 54 -10.35 -8.20 2.38
CA LEU A 54 -10.23 -9.28 3.32
C LEU A 54 -11.32 -10.28 2.93
N ASP A 55 -11.00 -11.20 2.02
CA ASP A 55 -11.95 -12.19 1.52
C ASP A 55 -12.35 -13.09 2.70
N PRO A 56 -13.62 -13.04 3.14
CA PRO A 56 -14.08 -13.81 4.30
C PRO A 56 -13.87 -15.31 4.09
N MET A 57 -13.96 -15.80 2.85
CA MET A 57 -13.77 -17.21 2.54
C MET A 57 -12.30 -17.62 2.74
N TRP A 58 -11.36 -16.82 2.22
CA TRP A 58 -9.94 -17.03 2.42
C TRP A 58 -9.55 -17.03 3.90
N LEU A 59 -10.10 -16.10 4.69
CA LEU A 59 -9.88 -16.07 6.13
C LEU A 59 -10.41 -17.34 6.82
N CYS A 60 -11.63 -17.77 6.50
CA CYS A 60 -12.18 -19.00 7.05
C CYS A 60 -11.30 -20.21 6.74
N VAL A 61 -10.82 -20.34 5.50
CA VAL A 61 -9.93 -21.43 5.09
C VAL A 61 -8.62 -21.40 5.87
N VAL A 62 -7.97 -20.24 5.97
CA VAL A 62 -6.72 -20.09 6.72
C VAL A 62 -6.91 -20.42 8.21
N GLN A 63 -8.02 -19.96 8.82
CA GLN A 63 -8.32 -20.26 10.21
C GLN A 63 -8.59 -21.76 10.43
N SER A 64 -9.34 -22.41 9.54
CA SER A 64 -9.61 -23.85 9.63
C SER A 64 -8.33 -24.68 9.54
N ILE A 65 -7.39 -24.31 8.67
CA ILE A 65 -6.08 -24.97 8.56
C ILE A 65 -5.29 -24.80 9.87
N ALA A 66 -5.29 -23.60 10.45
CA ALA A 66 -4.60 -23.34 11.72
C ALA A 66 -5.18 -24.18 12.88
N PHE A 67 -6.52 -24.26 12.99
CA PHE A 67 -7.16 -25.09 14.01
C PHE A 67 -6.93 -26.59 13.80
N ALA A 68 -7.00 -27.08 12.56
CA ALA A 68 -6.74 -28.48 12.24
C ALA A 68 -5.29 -28.86 12.59
N SER A 69 -4.32 -27.99 12.25
CA SER A 69 -2.92 -28.16 12.62
C SER A 69 -2.74 -28.21 14.14
N GLY A 70 -3.34 -27.27 14.87
CA GLY A 70 -3.30 -27.25 16.34
C GLY A 70 -3.88 -28.53 16.96
N TYR A 71 -4.99 -29.03 16.43
CA TYR A 71 -5.62 -30.28 16.90
C TYR A 71 -4.76 -31.52 16.63
N ALA A 72 -4.10 -31.58 15.47
CA ALA A 72 -3.17 -32.66 15.15
C ALA A 72 -1.99 -32.68 16.14
N TRP A 73 -1.40 -31.51 16.42
CA TRP A 73 -0.34 -31.37 17.42
C TRP A 73 -0.80 -31.74 18.83
N TYR A 74 -1.99 -31.30 19.24
CA TYR A 74 -2.57 -31.68 20.54
C TYR A 74 -2.72 -33.20 20.65
N SER A 75 -3.22 -33.84 19.60
CA SER A 75 -3.37 -35.30 19.54
C SER A 75 -2.02 -36.01 19.68
N VAL A 76 -0.99 -35.56 18.95
CA VAL A 76 0.39 -36.10 19.05
C VAL A 76 0.94 -35.94 20.46
N LEU A 77 0.79 -34.77 21.08
CA LEU A 77 1.21 -34.54 22.46
C LEU A 77 0.48 -35.45 23.45
N GLN A 78 -0.83 -35.64 23.27
CA GLN A 78 -1.61 -36.54 24.14
C GLN A 78 -1.14 -37.99 24.04
N TYR A 79 -0.85 -38.50 22.83
CA TYR A 79 -0.27 -39.82 22.66
C TYR A 79 1.12 -39.94 23.30
N LEU A 80 1.97 -38.91 23.16
CA LEU A 80 3.28 -38.87 23.80
C LEU A 80 3.16 -38.85 25.33
N TYR A 81 2.22 -38.08 25.88
CA TYR A 81 1.94 -38.05 27.31
C TYR A 81 1.48 -39.42 27.83
N CYS A 82 0.55 -40.10 27.14
CA CYS A 82 0.11 -41.45 27.50
C CYS A 82 1.20 -42.53 27.33
N CYS A 83 2.22 -42.30 26.50
CA CYS A 83 3.36 -43.21 26.37
C CYS A 83 4.44 -42.98 27.43
N LEU A 84 4.55 -41.75 27.96
CA LEU A 84 5.59 -41.35 28.92
C LEU A 84 5.19 -41.50 30.40
N PHE A 85 3.89 -41.52 30.69
CA PHE A 85 3.30 -41.72 32.03
C PHE A 85 2.37 -42.93 32.03
#